data_AF-A0A3P8W1G2-F1
#
_entry.id   AF-A0A3P8W1G2-F1
#
_cell.length_a   1.000
_cell.length_b   1.000
_cell.length_c   1.000
_cell.angle_alpha   90.00
_cell.angle_beta   90.00
_cell.angle_gamma   90.00
#
_symmetry.space_group_name_H-M   'P 1'
#
loop_
_entity.id
_entity.type
_entity.pdbx_description
1 polymer ?
#
loop_
_entity_poly.entity_id
_entity_poly.type
_entity_poly.pdbx_seq_one_letter_code
_entity_poly.pdbx_strand_id
1 'polypeptide(L)'
;MCGCYSWCSAFTFISLCHVLCLHTDAGKVSGVARKPLCPNTDELLACPLNLAPVCGSDGNTYANECTLCAEIQLTRKDIMVVKEESC
;
A
#
# COMPACT_ATOMS: atom_id res chain seq x y z
N MET A 1 -9.35 15.56 -19.31
CA MET A 1 -10.42 14.88 -20.08
C MET A 1 -9.85 13.62 -20.70
N CYS A 2 -10.32 12.44 -20.29
CA CYS A 2 -10.22 11.12 -20.94
C CYS A 2 -11.38 10.35 -20.30
N GLY A 3 -12.36 9.77 -20.96
CA GLY A 3 -12.64 9.53 -22.37
C GLY A 3 -13.62 8.36 -22.44
N CYS A 4 -14.69 8.37 -21.63
CA CYS A 4 -15.69 7.30 -21.58
C CYS A 4 -17.10 7.77 -21.94
N TYR A 5 -17.23 8.98 -22.50
CA TYR A 5 -18.51 9.47 -23.01
C TYR A 5 -18.79 9.02 -24.46
N SER A 6 -17.94 8.20 -25.06
CA SER A 6 -18.02 7.94 -26.51
C SER A 6 -18.78 6.67 -26.92
N TRP A 7 -19.57 6.04 -26.03
CA TRP A 7 -20.56 5.07 -26.50
C TRP A 7 -21.81 4.87 -25.62
N CYS A 8 -22.03 5.71 -24.62
CA CYS A 8 -23.20 5.60 -23.73
C CYS A 8 -24.42 6.37 -24.29
N SER A 9 -24.60 6.36 -25.61
CA SER A 9 -25.61 7.20 -26.29
C SER A 9 -26.33 6.43 -27.39
N ALA A 10 -26.72 5.20 -27.14
CA ALA A 10 -27.72 4.54 -27.96
C ALA A 10 -28.42 3.43 -27.18
N PHE A 11 -29.64 3.74 -26.75
CA PHE A 11 -30.74 2.81 -26.53
C PHE A 11 -30.72 1.92 -25.26
N THR A 12 -31.72 2.25 -24.43
CA THR A 12 -32.61 1.35 -23.68
C THR A 12 -32.10 0.70 -22.39
N PHE A 13 -32.88 0.97 -21.33
CA PHE A 13 -32.89 0.36 -19.99
C PHE A 13 -32.05 1.03 -18.91
N ILE A 14 -32.60 2.16 -18.42
CA ILE A 14 -32.24 2.90 -17.20
C ILE A 14 -32.15 1.99 -15.94
N SER A 15 -32.66 0.76 -15.94
CA SER A 15 -32.57 -0.16 -14.81
C SER A 15 -31.25 -0.91 -14.65
N LEU A 16 -30.35 -0.94 -15.64
CA LEU A 16 -29.05 -1.62 -15.49
C LEU A 16 -27.89 -0.70 -15.05
N CYS A 17 -28.02 0.63 -15.21
CA CYS A 17 -26.98 1.58 -14.82
C CYS A 17 -26.85 1.78 -13.29
N HIS A 18 -27.90 1.50 -12.52
CA HIS A 18 -27.86 1.69 -11.06
C HIS A 18 -26.99 0.66 -10.33
N VAL A 19 -26.72 -0.50 -10.95
CA VAL A 19 -25.89 -1.56 -10.34
C VAL A 19 -24.41 -1.39 -10.68
N LEU A 20 -24.07 -0.72 -11.78
CA LEU A 20 -22.68 -0.56 -12.23
C LEU A 20 -22.00 0.72 -11.73
N CYS A 21 -22.73 1.66 -11.11
CA CYS A 21 -22.13 2.86 -10.52
C CYS A 21 -21.70 2.71 -9.05
N LEU A 22 -21.92 1.54 -8.41
CA LEU A 22 -21.47 1.30 -7.03
C LEU A 22 -20.00 0.87 -6.90
N HIS A 23 -19.27 0.76 -8.02
CA HIS A 23 -17.81 0.67 -7.98
C HIS A 23 -17.21 1.70 -8.93
N THR A 24 -17.43 2.98 -8.62
CA THR A 24 -16.43 4.00 -8.96
C THR A 24 -15.17 3.63 -8.20
N ASP A 25 -14.17 3.06 -8.88
CA ASP A 25 -12.85 2.83 -8.30
C ASP A 25 -12.30 4.20 -7.90
N ALA A 26 -12.43 4.50 -6.60
CA ALA A 26 -11.83 5.64 -5.97
C ALA A 26 -10.35 5.58 -6.30
N GLY A 27 -9.81 6.66 -6.88
CA GLY A 27 -8.43 6.73 -7.32
C GLY A 27 -7.50 6.12 -6.28
N LYS A 28 -7.01 4.91 -6.56
CA LYS A 28 -5.81 4.43 -5.90
C LYS A 28 -4.69 5.08 -6.67
N VAL A 29 -4.23 6.23 -6.18
CA VAL A 29 -2.80 6.51 -6.23
C VAL A 29 -2.19 5.24 -5.66
N SER A 30 -1.74 4.34 -6.54
CA SER A 30 -0.93 3.21 -6.15
C SER A 30 0.41 3.84 -5.77
N GLY A 31 0.44 4.44 -4.58
CA GLY A 31 1.67 4.61 -3.83
C GLY A 31 2.23 3.21 -3.75
N VAL A 32 3.30 2.99 -4.48
CA VAL A 32 3.87 1.67 -4.72
C VAL A 32 4.41 1.17 -3.39
N ALA A 33 3.53 0.53 -2.62
CA ALA A 33 3.90 -0.13 -1.39
C ALA A 33 4.82 -1.28 -1.79
N ARG A 34 6.08 -1.23 -1.33
CA ARG A 34 7.06 -2.29 -1.59
C ARG A 34 7.17 -3.23 -0.41
N LYS A 35 7.38 -4.51 -0.69
CA LYS A 35 7.63 -5.51 0.35
C LYS A 35 9.00 -5.23 0.99
N PRO A 36 9.11 -5.16 2.33
CA PRO A 36 10.40 -5.02 2.99
C PRO A 36 11.24 -6.29 2.83
N LEU A 37 12.55 -6.13 2.76
CA LEU A 37 13.49 -7.25 2.73
C LEU A 37 13.77 -7.68 4.17
N CYS A 38 12.96 -8.62 4.66
CA CYS A 38 13.16 -9.20 5.98
C CYS A 38 14.00 -10.48 5.86
N PRO A 39 15.29 -10.47 6.24
CA PRO A 39 16.06 -11.70 6.31
C PRO A 39 15.46 -12.60 7.40
N ASN A 40 15.06 -13.82 7.02
CA ASN A 40 14.61 -14.88 7.94
C ASN A 40 15.80 -15.60 8.55
N THR A 41 16.82 -14.86 8.95
CA THR A 41 17.87 -15.42 9.79
C THR A 41 17.25 -15.47 11.18
N ASP A 42 17.22 -16.63 11.84
CA ASP A 42 16.69 -16.88 13.20
C ASP A 42 17.24 -15.94 14.30
N GLU A 43 18.06 -14.97 13.92
CA GLU A 43 18.62 -13.92 14.73
C GLU A 43 18.52 -12.57 14.00
N LEU A 44 17.39 -11.87 14.16
CA LEU A 44 17.43 -10.40 14.23
C LEU A 44 18.08 -9.99 15.57
N LEU A 45 19.29 -10.49 15.86
CA LEU A 45 19.99 -10.27 17.12
C LEU A 45 20.50 -8.82 17.24
N ALA A 46 20.72 -8.17 16.09
CA ALA A 46 21.07 -6.76 16.02
C ALA A 46 20.71 -6.18 14.64
N CYS A 47 19.90 -5.12 14.63
CA CYS A 47 19.78 -4.26 13.45
C CYS A 47 20.96 -3.28 13.39
N PRO A 48 21.55 -3.03 12.21
CA PRO A 48 22.56 -1.99 12.07
C PRO A 48 21.95 -0.63 12.45
N LEU A 49 22.76 0.24 13.04
CA LEU A 49 22.36 1.61 13.44
C LEU A 49 22.27 2.56 12.23
N ASN A 50 21.82 2.05 11.08
CA ASN A 50 21.58 2.87 9.90
C ASN A 50 20.28 3.65 10.12
N LEU A 51 20.36 4.98 10.00
CA LEU A 51 19.22 5.89 10.11
C LEU A 51 18.64 6.11 8.71
N ALA A 52 17.73 5.23 8.31
CA ALA A 52 17.06 5.27 7.02
C ALA A 52 15.55 5.15 7.26
N PRO A 53 14.87 6.21 7.69
CA PRO A 53 13.50 6.13 8.13
C PRO A 53 12.57 5.69 7.00
N VAL A 54 11.60 4.84 7.30
CA VAL A 54 10.62 4.36 6.32
C VAL A 54 9.20 4.45 6.88
N CYS A 55 8.25 4.77 5.99
CA CYS A 55 6.84 4.87 6.33
C CYS A 55 6.18 3.52 6.08
N GLY A 56 5.64 2.91 7.13
CA GLY A 56 4.89 1.67 7.05
C GLY A 56 3.46 1.89 6.54
N SER A 57 2.87 0.83 5.99
CA SER A 57 1.46 0.82 5.55
C SER A 57 0.47 0.92 6.70
N ASP A 58 0.95 0.73 7.93
CA ASP A 58 0.22 0.94 9.16
C ASP A 58 0.26 2.41 9.63
N GLY A 59 0.96 3.29 8.90
CA GLY A 59 1.07 4.71 9.20
C GLY A 59 2.15 5.04 10.24
N ASN A 60 2.97 4.07 10.63
CA ASN A 60 4.08 4.28 11.56
C ASN A 60 5.40 4.52 10.82
N THR A 61 6.21 5.41 11.37
CA THR A 61 7.58 5.65 10.91
C THR A 61 8.55 4.72 11.64
N TYR A 62 9.30 3.93 10.88
CA TYR A 62 10.33 3.05 11.39
C TYR A 62 11.70 3.64 11.15
N ALA A 63 12.62 3.53 12.12
CA ALA A 63 13.96 4.12 12.02
C ALA A 63 14.80 3.53 10.88
N ASN A 64 14.54 2.27 10.53
CA ASN A 64 15.05 1.59 9.34
C ASN A 64 14.20 0.39 8.94
N GLU A 65 14.44 -0.15 7.74
CA GLU A 65 13.76 -1.34 7.24
C GLU A 65 13.94 -2.57 8.16
N CYS A 66 15.07 -2.68 8.86
CA CYS A 66 15.32 -3.78 9.80
C CYS A 66 14.42 -3.69 11.04
N THR A 67 14.21 -2.50 11.59
CA THR A 67 13.28 -2.25 12.71
C THR A 67 11.84 -2.51 12.31
N LEU A 68 11.47 -2.19 11.06
CA LEU A 68 10.17 -2.56 10.50
C LEU A 68 10.03 -4.09 10.43
N CYS A 69 11.05 -4.80 9.95
CA CYS A 69 11.05 -6.27 9.92
C CYS A 69 11.01 -6.92 11.31
N ALA A 70 11.71 -6.35 12.29
CA ALA A 70 11.63 -6.80 13.67
C ALA A 70 10.20 -6.64 14.21
N GLU A 71 9.56 -5.51 13.97
CA GLU A 71 8.17 -5.28 14.36
C GLU A 71 7.21 -6.28 13.69
N ILE A 72 7.39 -6.56 12.39
CA ILE A 72 6.64 -7.57 11.65
C ILE A 72 6.76 -8.94 12.34
N GLN A 73 7.96 -9.36 12.73
CA GLN A 73 8.17 -10.66 13.37
C GLN A 73 7.60 -10.70 14.79
N LEU A 74 7.79 -9.64 15.58
CA LEU A 74 7.30 -9.53 16.96
C LEU A 74 5.77 -9.48 17.04
N THR A 75 5.15 -8.67 16.18
CA THR A 75 3.71 -8.44 16.18
C THR A 75 2.94 -9.35 15.22
N ARG A 76 3.64 -10.07 14.34
CA ARG A 76 3.07 -10.85 13.23
C ARG A 76 2.13 -10.03 12.33
N LYS A 77 2.45 -8.75 12.12
CA LYS A 77 1.74 -7.85 11.20
C LYS A 77 2.39 -7.88 9.82
N ASP A 78 1.59 -7.77 8.76
CA ASP A 78 2.10 -7.60 7.39
C ASP A 78 2.17 -6.09 7.08
N ILE A 79 3.35 -5.50 7.29
CA ILE A 79 3.59 -4.06 7.09
C ILE A 79 4.40 -3.88 5.80
N MET A 80 3.90 -3.06 4.88
CA MET A 80 4.59 -2.71 3.63
C MET A 80 5.23 -1.33 3.75
N VAL A 81 6.29 -1.07 2.98
CA VAL A 81 6.91 0.25 2.93
C VAL A 81 6.15 1.10 1.91
N VAL A 82 5.48 2.16 2.38
CA VAL A 82 4.74 3.12 1.56
C VAL A 82 5.68 4.21 1.02
N LYS A 83 6.69 4.60 1.80
CA LYS A 83 7.64 5.68 1.47
C LYS A 83 9.00 5.41 2.10
N GLU A 84 10.10 5.73 1.40
CA GLU A 84 11.49 5.58 1.90
C GLU A 84 11.95 6.75 2.79
N GLU A 85 11.02 7.30 3.56
CA GLU A 85 11.22 8.39 4.51
C GLU A 85 10.16 8.28 5.63
N SER A 86 10.19 9.16 6.62
CA SER A 86 9.17 9.22 7.65
C SER A 86 7.79 9.58 7.09
N CYS A 87 6.75 8.88 7.59
CA CYS A 87 5.44 9.49 7.74
C CYS A 87 5.58 10.66 8.75
#